data_AF-A0A450Z2J9-F1
#
_entry.id   AF-A0A450Z2J9-F1
#
_cell.length_a   1.000
_cell.length_b   1.000
_cell.length_c   1.000
_cell.angle_alpha   90.00
_cell.angle_beta   90.00
_cell.angle_gamma   90.00
#
_symmetry.space_group_name_H-M   'P 1'
#
loop_
_entity.id
_entity.type
_entity.pdbx_description
1 polymer ?
#
loop_
_entity_poly.entity_id
_entity_poly.type
_entity_poly.pdbx_seq_one_letter_code
_entity_poly.pdbx_strand_id
1 'polypeptide(L)'
;MATFFREEHRGGGAKVALMGPMTKTFLHAIHDFVGQAGVDIAPFAKGKGKDGVTQERLARFTDSEGILYIGKAQEKFNIDPGHSFPWLMRSSVMCNHFYFYVVDKDFGPLFVKFASYFPYTARICINGHEYAKRKLAFEGIEFEALDNGILSCADPTRL
;
A
#
# COMPACT_ATOMS: atom_id res chain seq x y z
N MET A 1 24.86 -3.44 -6.81
CA MET A 1 23.55 -4.14 -6.71
C MET A 1 23.42 -5.35 -7.64
N ALA A 2 24.17 -5.45 -8.75
CA ALA A 2 24.12 -6.63 -9.64
C ALA A 2 25.09 -7.78 -9.26
N THR A 3 26.08 -7.52 -8.39
CA THR A 3 27.11 -8.50 -8.01
C THR A 3 26.66 -9.48 -6.94
N PHE A 4 25.59 -9.18 -6.19
CA PHE A 4 25.10 -10.03 -5.09
C PHE A 4 24.39 -11.30 -5.58
N PHE A 5 24.03 -11.36 -6.87
CA PHE A 5 23.24 -12.44 -7.44
C PHE A 5 24.06 -13.54 -8.14
N ARG A 6 25.37 -13.33 -8.35
CA ARG A 6 26.09 -14.08 -9.39
C ARG A 6 26.91 -15.27 -8.90
N GLU A 7 27.39 -15.30 -7.66
CA GLU A 7 28.45 -16.28 -7.33
C GLU A 7 28.07 -17.48 -6.47
N GLU A 8 26.86 -17.58 -5.91
CA GLU A 8 26.63 -18.66 -4.95
C GLU A 8 25.22 -19.31 -4.99
N HIS A 9 25.26 -20.60 -5.36
CA HIS A 9 24.36 -21.70 -4.98
C HIS A 9 23.22 -22.12 -5.92
N ARG A 10 23.47 -23.28 -6.55
CA ARG A 10 22.48 -24.24 -7.06
C ARG A 10 21.67 -24.81 -5.89
N GLY A 11 20.42 -24.37 -5.70
CA GLY A 11 19.48 -24.99 -4.75
C GLY A 11 18.66 -23.96 -3.97
N GLY A 12 17.39 -23.81 -4.33
CA GLY A 12 16.48 -22.77 -3.86
C GLY A 12 16.00 -22.84 -2.40
N GLY A 13 16.64 -23.60 -1.51
CA GLY A 13 16.21 -23.79 -0.12
C GLY A 13 16.86 -22.84 0.91
N ALA A 14 18.08 -22.38 0.67
CA ALA A 14 18.84 -21.61 1.66
C ALA A 14 18.46 -20.10 1.72
N LYS A 15 17.79 -19.58 0.69
CA LYS A 15 17.54 -18.13 0.50
C LYS A 15 16.45 -17.55 1.42
N VAL A 16 15.44 -18.32 1.81
CA VAL A 16 14.34 -17.84 2.69
C VAL A 16 14.78 -17.83 4.16
N ALA A 17 15.57 -18.82 4.59
CA ALA A 17 16.06 -18.92 5.96
C ALA A 17 17.01 -17.76 6.33
N LEU A 18 17.90 -17.37 5.41
CA LEU A 18 18.83 -16.24 5.57
C LEU A 18 18.12 -14.88 5.66
N MET A 19 16.90 -14.77 5.12
CA MET A 19 16.09 -13.55 5.15
C MET A 19 15.23 -13.43 6.41
N GLY A 20 15.14 -14.51 7.21
CA GLY A 20 14.36 -14.57 8.44
C GLY A 20 14.67 -13.43 9.42
N PRO A 21 15.96 -13.17 9.76
CA PRO A 21 16.33 -12.05 10.62
C PRO A 21 15.91 -10.70 10.04
N MET A 22 16.13 -10.44 8.75
CA MET A 22 15.75 -9.18 8.10
C MET A 22 14.23 -8.97 8.09
N THR A 23 13.46 -10.04 7.85
CA THR A 23 12.00 -9.98 7.86
C THR A 23 11.50 -9.69 9.27
N LYS A 24 12.11 -10.28 10.30
CA LYS A 24 11.79 -9.96 11.70
C LYS A 24 12.09 -8.50 12.02
N THR A 25 13.24 -7.98 11.61
CA THR A 25 13.58 -6.56 11.77
C THR A 25 12.56 -5.64 11.09
N PHE A 26 12.15 -5.96 9.86
CA PHE A 26 11.12 -5.21 9.15
C PHE A 26 9.77 -5.23 9.88
N LEU A 27 9.34 -6.40 10.36
CA LEU A 27 8.11 -6.53 11.13
C LEU A 27 8.18 -5.76 12.46
N HIS A 28 9.30 -5.83 13.18
CA HIS A 28 9.51 -5.05 14.40
C HIS A 28 9.44 -3.55 14.11
N ALA A 29 10.07 -3.06 13.04
CA ALA A 29 10.01 -1.66 12.67
C ALA A 29 8.57 -1.19 12.39
N ILE A 30 7.73 -2.02 11.76
CA ILE A 30 6.29 -1.72 11.59
C ILE A 30 5.59 -1.65 12.95
N HIS A 31 5.85 -2.60 13.85
CA HIS A 31 5.22 -2.62 15.17
C HIS A 31 5.66 -1.44 16.05
N ASP A 32 6.94 -1.08 16.03
CA ASP A 32 7.48 0.08 16.73
C ASP A 32 6.86 1.37 16.20
N PHE A 33 6.75 1.49 14.87
CA PHE A 33 6.10 2.62 14.23
C PHE A 33 4.63 2.78 14.67
N VAL A 34 3.89 1.68 14.71
CA VAL A 34 2.49 1.64 15.17
C VAL A 34 2.37 2.13 16.61
N GLY A 35 3.28 1.68 17.48
CA GLY A 35 3.33 2.12 18.87
C GLY A 35 3.65 3.62 19.01
N GLN A 36 4.60 4.12 18.21
CA GLN A 36 5.00 5.53 18.23
C GLN A 36 3.93 6.47 17.65
N ALA A 37 3.26 6.04 16.57
CA ALA A 37 2.22 6.82 15.90
C ALA A 37 0.85 6.69 16.60
N GLY A 38 0.68 5.74 17.51
CA GLY A 38 -0.60 5.51 18.21
C GLY A 38 -1.73 5.03 17.30
N VAL A 39 -1.41 4.31 16.23
CA VAL A 39 -2.38 3.83 15.23
C VAL A 39 -2.64 2.33 15.38
N ASP A 40 -3.77 1.84 14.85
CA ASP A 40 -4.11 0.42 14.91
C ASP A 40 -3.53 -0.38 13.74
N ILE A 41 -3.21 -1.66 13.97
CA ILE A 41 -3.13 -2.67 12.89
C ILE A 41 -4.44 -3.48 12.85
N ALA A 42 -5.17 -3.38 11.74
CA ALA A 42 -6.41 -4.12 11.50
C ALA A 42 -6.19 -5.33 10.57
N PRO A 43 -6.51 -6.57 10.98
CA PRO A 43 -6.45 -7.72 10.07
C PRO A 43 -7.57 -7.67 9.02
N PHE A 44 -7.22 -7.86 7.76
CA PHE A 44 -8.16 -8.00 6.65
C PHE A 44 -8.51 -9.47 6.46
N ALA A 45 -9.64 -9.87 7.04
CA ALA A 45 -10.20 -11.20 6.84
C ALA A 45 -10.73 -11.36 5.40
N LYS A 46 -10.60 -12.58 4.86
CA LYS A 46 -11.14 -12.94 3.55
C LYS A 46 -12.66 -12.72 3.53
N GLY A 47 -13.15 -11.93 2.56
CA GLY A 47 -14.57 -11.65 2.38
C GLY A 47 -15.09 -10.38 3.07
N LYS A 48 -14.30 -9.69 3.89
CA LYS A 48 -14.62 -8.32 4.33
C LYS A 48 -14.08 -7.30 3.32
N GLY A 49 -14.93 -6.36 2.91
CA GLY A 49 -14.52 -5.25 2.06
C GLY A 49 -13.57 -4.32 2.82
N LYS A 50 -12.32 -4.21 2.33
CA LYS A 50 -11.31 -3.27 2.88
C LYS A 50 -11.83 -1.83 2.82
N ASP A 51 -12.63 -1.53 1.81
CA ASP A 51 -13.18 -0.20 1.56
C ASP A 51 -14.15 0.21 2.68
N GLY A 52 -15.06 -0.67 3.10
CA GLY A 52 -16.01 -0.37 4.18
C GLY A 52 -15.32 -0.05 5.51
N VAL A 53 -14.29 -0.81 5.88
CA VAL A 53 -13.47 -0.53 7.09
C VAL A 53 -12.78 0.83 6.99
N THR A 54 -12.29 1.17 5.79
CA THR A 54 -11.61 2.44 5.55
C THR A 54 -12.60 3.60 5.62
N GLN A 55 -13.79 3.47 5.01
CA GLN A 55 -14.82 4.50 5.02
C GLN A 55 -15.34 4.78 6.44
N GLU A 56 -15.57 3.75 7.26
CA GLU A 56 -15.98 3.95 8.66
C GLU A 56 -14.93 4.74 9.45
N ARG A 57 -13.65 4.45 9.23
CA ARG A 57 -12.56 5.15 9.91
C ARG A 57 -12.40 6.58 9.38
N LEU A 58 -12.49 6.79 8.07
CA LEU A 58 -12.44 8.12 7.46
C LEU A 58 -13.55 9.03 7.98
N ALA A 59 -14.76 8.50 8.16
CA ALA A 59 -15.89 9.27 8.70
C ALA A 59 -15.66 9.77 10.15
N ARG A 60 -14.72 9.16 10.89
CA ARG A 60 -14.34 9.56 12.26
C ARG A 60 -13.02 10.35 12.29
N PHE A 61 -12.34 10.51 11.17
CA PHE A 61 -11.04 11.18 11.11
C PHE A 61 -11.23 12.69 11.05
N THR A 62 -10.59 13.42 11.98
CA THR A 62 -10.78 14.87 12.15
C THR A 62 -9.61 15.71 11.68
N ASP A 63 -8.43 15.11 11.62
CA ASP A 63 -7.21 15.83 11.21
C ASP A 63 -7.19 16.05 9.70
N SER A 64 -6.46 17.06 9.24
CA SER A 64 -6.30 17.31 7.81
C SER A 64 -5.37 16.29 7.15
N GLU A 65 -4.43 15.74 7.92
CA GLU A 65 -3.40 14.80 7.46
C GLU A 65 -3.03 13.83 8.56
N GLY A 66 -2.67 12.61 8.19
CA GLY A 66 -2.15 11.62 9.13
C GLY A 66 -2.42 10.19 8.70
N ILE A 67 -1.94 9.26 9.52
CA ILE A 67 -2.15 7.83 9.30
C ILE A 67 -3.46 7.44 9.95
N LEU A 68 -4.37 6.91 9.15
CA LEU A 68 -5.67 6.49 9.60
C LEU A 68 -5.59 5.16 10.38
N TYR A 69 -4.90 4.17 9.79
CA TYR A 69 -4.62 2.86 10.38
C TYR A 69 -3.71 2.05 9.43
N ILE A 70 -3.25 0.89 9.88
CA ILE A 70 -2.54 -0.08 9.05
C ILE A 70 -3.39 -1.33 8.85
N GLY A 71 -3.74 -1.66 7.61
CA GLY A 71 -4.34 -2.94 7.26
C GLY A 71 -3.30 -4.04 7.12
N LYS A 72 -3.59 -5.26 7.61
CA LYS A 72 -2.74 -6.44 7.42
C LYS A 72 -3.51 -7.53 6.66
N ALA A 73 -3.01 -7.93 5.50
CA ALA A 73 -3.56 -9.04 4.71
C ALA A 73 -2.50 -10.08 4.39
N GLN A 74 -2.89 -11.34 4.23
CA GLN A 74 -2.01 -12.37 3.69
C GLN A 74 -2.37 -12.58 2.22
N GLU A 75 -1.47 -12.22 1.30
CA GLU A 75 -1.73 -12.26 -0.14
C GLU A 75 -0.56 -12.89 -0.91
N LYS A 76 -0.85 -13.30 -2.15
CA LYS A 76 0.17 -13.84 -3.05
C LYS A 76 1.09 -12.73 -3.51
N PHE A 77 2.39 -12.92 -3.31
CA PHE A 77 3.46 -12.13 -3.87
C PHE A 77 4.10 -12.87 -5.03
N ASN A 78 4.06 -12.26 -6.22
CA ASN A 78 4.64 -12.85 -7.43
C ASN A 78 6.13 -12.53 -7.48
N ILE A 79 6.95 -13.56 -7.64
CA ILE A 79 8.39 -13.46 -7.81
C ILE A 79 8.65 -13.46 -9.31
N ASP A 80 9.04 -12.30 -9.84
CA ASP A 80 9.51 -12.19 -11.22
C ASP A 80 11.05 -12.27 -11.22
N PRO A 81 11.65 -13.25 -11.92
CA PRO A 81 13.10 -13.41 -11.99
C PRO A 81 13.82 -12.29 -12.76
N GLY A 82 13.10 -11.33 -13.33
CA GLY A 82 13.66 -10.11 -13.94
C GLY A 82 14.28 -10.30 -15.33
N HIS A 83 14.72 -11.52 -15.66
CA HIS A 83 15.15 -11.92 -17.00
C HIS A 83 14.46 -13.22 -17.42
N SER A 84 13.97 -13.24 -18.67
CA SER A 84 13.36 -14.41 -19.30
C SER A 84 14.43 -15.44 -19.66
N PHE A 85 14.92 -16.18 -18.66
CA PHE A 85 15.58 -17.45 -18.92
C PHE A 85 14.52 -18.55 -19.05
N PRO A 86 14.57 -19.42 -20.07
CA PRO A 86 13.52 -20.40 -20.32
C PRO A 86 13.23 -21.36 -19.17
N TRP A 87 14.16 -21.53 -18.22
CA TRP A 87 14.02 -22.39 -17.05
C TRP A 87 13.68 -21.64 -15.75
N LEU A 88 13.64 -20.30 -15.75
CA LEU A 88 13.24 -19.50 -14.60
C LEU A 88 11.73 -19.23 -14.67
N MET A 89 10.97 -20.11 -14.02
CA MET A 89 9.52 -19.99 -13.94
C MET A 89 9.13 -18.91 -12.93
N ARG A 90 8.11 -18.11 -13.28
CA ARG A 90 7.42 -17.25 -12.31
C ARG A 90 6.87 -18.13 -11.19
N SER A 91 7.15 -17.75 -9.96
CA SER A 91 6.59 -18.40 -8.78
C SER A 91 5.85 -17.38 -7.92
N SER A 92 5.05 -17.85 -6.98
CA SER A 92 4.39 -16.99 -6.01
C SER A 92 4.57 -17.56 -4.62
N VAL A 93 4.74 -16.66 -3.65
CA VAL A 93 4.79 -17.00 -2.22
C VAL A 93 3.65 -16.28 -1.52
N MET A 94 3.14 -16.87 -0.46
CA MET A 94 2.16 -16.20 0.39
C MET A 94 2.91 -15.37 1.44
N CYS A 95 2.71 -14.06 1.47
CA CYS A 95 3.34 -13.19 2.47
C CYS A 95 2.34 -12.21 3.09
N ASN A 96 2.74 -11.59 4.20
CA ASN A 96 1.95 -10.49 4.76
C ASN A 96 2.12 -9.26 3.87
N HIS A 97 1.04 -8.52 3.72
CA HIS A 97 0.99 -7.21 3.13
C HIS A 97 0.47 -6.22 4.17
N PHE A 98 1.17 -5.11 4.30
CA PHE A 98 0.82 -4.02 5.20
C PHE A 98 0.36 -2.83 4.36
N TYR A 99 -0.86 -2.37 4.62
CA TYR A 99 -1.51 -1.27 3.93
C TYR A 99 -1.58 -0.09 4.88
N PHE A 100 -0.68 0.87 4.73
CA PHE A 100 -0.70 2.10 5.49
C PHE A 100 -1.73 3.01 4.85
N TYR A 101 -2.91 3.12 5.45
CA TYR A 101 -3.94 4.05 4.99
C TYR A 101 -3.64 5.43 5.57
N VAL A 102 -3.53 6.42 4.69
CA VAL A 102 -3.11 7.78 5.01
C VAL A 102 -4.15 8.74 4.46
N VAL A 103 -4.42 9.79 5.21
CA VAL A 103 -5.11 10.98 4.70
C VAL A 103 -4.04 12.03 4.48
N ASP A 104 -3.95 12.52 3.26
CA ASP A 104 -3.12 13.65 2.87
C ASP A 104 -4.02 14.84 2.55
N LYS A 105 -3.57 16.08 2.74
CA LYS A 105 -4.40 17.28 2.56
C LYS A 105 -4.75 17.49 1.09
N ASP A 106 -3.82 17.23 0.18
CA ASP A 106 -3.97 17.46 -1.25
C ASP A 106 -4.59 16.24 -1.95
N PHE A 107 -4.10 15.04 -1.64
CA PHE A 107 -4.49 13.82 -2.35
C PHE A 107 -5.68 13.11 -1.73
N GLY A 108 -5.96 13.39 -0.46
CA GLY A 108 -6.96 12.68 0.32
C GLY A 108 -6.59 11.26 0.69
N PRO A 109 -7.58 10.39 0.90
CA PRO A 109 -7.32 9.01 1.28
C PRO A 109 -6.47 8.30 0.23
N LEU A 110 -5.30 7.83 0.64
CA LEU A 110 -4.38 7.05 -0.15
C LEU A 110 -3.86 5.87 0.69
N PHE A 111 -3.16 4.93 0.06
CA PHE A 111 -2.46 3.92 0.81
C PHE A 111 -1.08 3.58 0.26
N VAL A 112 -0.17 3.22 1.17
CA VAL A 112 1.11 2.61 0.83
C VAL A 112 1.07 1.14 1.22
N LYS A 113 1.20 0.26 0.23
CA LYS A 113 1.21 -1.19 0.41
C LYS A 113 2.64 -1.71 0.40
N PHE A 114 3.08 -2.31 1.50
CA PHE A 114 4.34 -3.05 1.60
C PHE A 114 4.10 -4.56 1.53
N ALA A 115 5.02 -5.30 0.93
CA ALA A 115 5.11 -6.76 1.08
C ALA A 115 6.11 -7.10 2.19
N SER A 116 5.82 -8.10 3.03
CA SER A 116 6.77 -8.57 4.04
C SER A 116 7.80 -9.55 3.47
N TYR A 117 7.73 -9.85 2.18
CA TYR A 117 8.72 -10.67 1.49
C TYR A 117 9.82 -9.76 0.92
N PHE A 118 11.08 -10.10 1.18
CA PHE A 118 12.22 -9.36 0.63
C PHE A 118 12.14 -9.29 -0.91
N PRO A 119 12.34 -8.11 -1.54
CA PRO A 119 12.99 -6.90 -1.02
C PRO A 119 12.04 -5.85 -0.40
N TYR A 120 10.92 -6.29 0.18
CA TYR A 120 9.94 -5.43 0.87
C TYR A 120 9.34 -4.34 -0.03
N THR A 121 9.01 -4.71 -1.27
CA THR A 121 8.51 -3.77 -2.27
C THR A 121 7.31 -2.99 -1.76
N ALA A 122 7.30 -1.69 -2.06
CA ALA A 122 6.18 -0.80 -1.77
C ALA A 122 5.40 -0.45 -3.04
N ARG A 123 4.11 -0.20 -2.90
CA ARG A 123 3.27 0.46 -3.91
C ARG A 123 2.51 1.59 -3.25
N ILE A 124 2.55 2.76 -3.84
CA ILE A 124 1.73 3.90 -3.45
C ILE A 124 0.50 3.90 -4.36
N CYS A 125 -0.68 3.96 -3.77
CA CYS A 125 -1.94 4.00 -4.49
C CYS A 125 -2.69 5.26 -4.11
N ILE A 126 -2.87 6.14 -5.10
CA ILE A 126 -3.52 7.45 -4.98
C ILE A 126 -4.79 7.41 -5.82
N ASN A 127 -5.85 8.07 -5.34
CA ASN A 127 -7.07 8.28 -6.10
C ASN A 127 -7.00 9.61 -6.85
N GLY A 128 -6.80 9.56 -8.17
CA GLY A 128 -6.73 10.76 -9.02
C GLY A 128 -8.02 11.58 -9.03
N HIS A 129 -9.19 10.94 -8.94
CA HIS A 129 -10.47 11.65 -8.87
C HIS A 129 -10.61 12.40 -7.55
N GLU A 130 -10.15 11.81 -6.45
CA GLU A 130 -10.16 12.50 -5.15
C GLU A 130 -9.24 13.72 -5.15
N TYR A 131 -8.04 13.59 -5.72
CA TYR A 131 -7.14 14.72 -5.92
C TYR A 131 -7.79 15.84 -6.74
N ALA A 132 -8.43 15.51 -7.87
CA ALA A 132 -9.13 16.50 -8.69
C ALA A 132 -10.24 17.22 -7.91
N LYS A 133 -11.11 16.47 -7.20
CA LYS A 133 -12.16 17.05 -6.35
C LYS A 133 -11.59 17.99 -5.29
N ARG A 134 -10.46 17.65 -4.67
CA ARG A 134 -9.80 18.50 -3.67
C ARG A 134 -9.20 19.77 -4.25
N LYS A 135 -8.62 19.70 -5.44
CA LYS A 135 -8.14 20.90 -6.14
C LYS A 135 -9.28 21.85 -6.50
N LEU A 136 -10.39 21.33 -7.03
CA LEU A 136 -11.59 22.15 -7.31
C LEU A 136 -12.15 22.79 -6.03
N ALA A 137 -12.27 22.01 -4.95
CA ALA A 137 -12.73 22.53 -3.66
C ALA A 137 -11.80 23.60 -3.08
N PHE A 138 -10.48 23.42 -3.19
CA PHE A 138 -9.49 24.40 -2.77
C PHE A 138 -9.56 25.69 -3.59
N GLU A 139 -9.83 25.58 -4.88
CA GLU A 139 -10.01 26.72 -5.80
C GLU A 139 -11.39 27.39 -5.71
N GLY A 140 -12.33 26.80 -4.95
CA GLY A 140 -13.69 27.30 -4.82
C GLY A 140 -14.54 27.12 -6.09
N ILE A 141 -14.18 26.17 -6.95
CA ILE A 141 -14.92 25.84 -8.17
C ILE A 141 -16.07 24.90 -7.80
N GLU A 142 -17.29 25.25 -8.21
CA GLU A 142 -18.46 24.40 -7.98
C GLU A 142 -18.40 23.13 -8.84
N PHE A 143 -18.65 21.98 -8.21
CA PHE A 143 -18.71 20.69 -8.89
C PHE A 143 -19.66 19.73 -8.15
N GLU A 144 -20.16 18.74 -8.88
CA GLU A 144 -20.96 17.65 -8.34
C GLU A 144 -20.11 16.37 -8.28
N ALA A 145 -19.88 15.85 -7.08
CA ALA A 145 -19.01 14.71 -6.85
C ALA A 145 -19.73 13.37 -7.11
N LEU A 146 -19.00 12.40 -7.66
CA LEU A 146 -19.32 10.97 -7.60
C LEU A 146 -18.28 10.24 -6.74
N ASP A 147 -18.59 9.01 -6.35
CA ASP A 147 -17.67 8.16 -5.57
C ASP A 147 -16.29 8.03 -6.23
N ASN A 148 -16.27 7.82 -7.55
CA ASN A 148 -15.05 7.69 -8.36
C ASN A 148 -15.09 8.61 -9.59
N GLY A 149 -15.50 9.87 -9.41
CA GLY A 149 -15.53 10.82 -10.51
C GLY A 149 -16.17 12.16 -10.14
N ILE A 150 -16.42 12.95 -11.18
CA ILE A 150 -17.09 14.24 -11.11
C ILE A 150 -18.21 14.21 -12.15
N LEU A 151 -19.44 14.47 -11.72
CA LEU A 151 -20.63 14.45 -12.58
C LEU A 151 -20.74 15.75 -13.39
N SER A 152 -20.50 16.90 -12.74
CA SER A 152 -20.52 18.22 -13.35
C SER A 152 -19.48 19.14 -12.69
N CYS A 153 -18.95 20.10 -13.44
CA CYS A 153 -17.97 21.08 -12.97
C CYS A 153 -18.25 22.44 -13.64
N ALA A 154 -18.22 23.52 -12.87
CA ALA A 154 -18.42 24.88 -13.38
C ALA A 154 -17.29 25.34 -14.32
N ASP A 155 -16.08 24.79 -14.15
CA ASP A 155 -14.96 24.97 -15.08
C ASP A 155 -14.33 23.63 -15.48
N PRO A 156 -14.84 22.97 -16.54
CA PRO A 156 -14.30 21.70 -17.02
C PRO A 156 -12.85 21.75 -17.50
N THR A 157 -12.29 22.93 -17.78
CA THR A 157 -10.90 23.05 -18.25
C THR A 157 -9.88 22.87 -17.13
N ARG A 158 -10.34 22.88 -15.87
CA ARG A 158 -9.54 22.68 -14.65
C ARG A 158 -9.49 21.21 -14.18
N LEU A 159 -10.17 20.29 -14.87
CA LEU A 159 -10.20 18.86 -14.56
C LEU A 159 -8.95 18.10 -15.02
#